data_AF-A0A5B8S258-F1
#
_entry.id   AF-A0A5B8S258-F1
#
_cell.length_a   1.000
_cell.length_b   1.000
_cell.length_c   1.000
_cell.angle_alpha   90.00
_cell.angle_beta   90.00
_cell.angle_gamma   90.00
#
_symmetry.space_group_name_H-M   'P 1'
#
loop_
_entity.id
_entity.type
_entity.pdbx_description
1 polymer ?
#
loop_
_entity_poly.entity_id
_entity_poly.type
_entity_poly.pdbx_seq_one_letter_code
_entity_poly.pdbx_strand_id
1 'polypeptide(L)'
;MAKGWSWMLWGAAAYNWLVSLPVLLNIAAGDKVSAVLVAGFGVLYALVASNPARLAPALWAGVVGKLGLVVLLSPSIAAGTAAPGTAPVLAGDLLFTAAFLALLLGPGRNRGEMQ
;
A
#
# COMPACT_ATOMS: atom_id res chain seq x y z
N MET A 1 1.52 -18.88 5.94
CA MET A 1 0.42 -17.91 6.11
C MET A 1 -0.86 -18.51 5.57
N ALA A 2 -2.01 -18.18 6.17
CA ALA A 2 -3.30 -18.64 5.64
C ALA A 2 -3.52 -18.10 4.22
N LYS A 3 -3.99 -18.96 3.31
CA LYS A 3 -4.16 -18.71 1.87
C LYS A 3 -4.91 -17.40 1.56
N GLY A 4 -5.80 -16.95 2.46
CA GLY A 4 -6.53 -15.68 2.33
C GLY A 4 -5.67 -14.42 2.36
N TRP A 5 -4.56 -14.39 3.12
CA TRP A 5 -3.70 -13.21 3.22
C TRP A 5 -2.87 -12.96 1.96
N SER A 6 -2.47 -14.03 1.25
CA SER A 6 -1.76 -13.91 -0.03
C SER A 6 -2.68 -13.33 -1.11
N TRP A 7 -3.96 -13.73 -1.14
CA TRP A 7 -4.98 -13.13 -2.03
C TRP A 7 -5.20 -11.65 -1.76
N MET A 8 -5.25 -11.24 -0.49
CA MET A 8 -5.36 -9.82 -0.12
C MET A 8 -4.17 -9.01 -0.63
N LEU A 9 -2.94 -9.53 -0.52
CA LEU A 9 -1.73 -8.86 -1.01
C LEU A 9 -1.70 -8.75 -2.54
N TRP A 10 -2.16 -9.77 -3.25
CA TRP A 10 -2.36 -9.71 -4.70
C TRP A 10 -3.43 -8.68 -5.09
N GLY A 11 -4.53 -8.61 -4.33
CA GLY A 11 -5.54 -7.57 -4.52
C GLY A 11 -4.99 -6.16 -4.30
N ALA A 12 -4.19 -5.97 -3.25
CA ALA A 12 -3.50 -4.71 -2.97
C ALA A 12 -2.52 -4.33 -4.09
N ALA A 13 -1.78 -5.30 -4.62
CA ALA A 13 -0.89 -5.10 -5.75
C ALA A 13 -1.64 -4.64 -6.99
N ALA A 14 -2.71 -5.34 -7.36
CA ALA A 14 -3.54 -5.00 -8.51
C ALA A 14 -4.19 -3.62 -8.38
N TYR A 15 -4.73 -3.30 -7.19
CA TYR A 15 -5.31 -1.98 -6.91
C TYR A 15 -4.29 -0.85 -7.13
N ASN A 16 -3.10 -1.00 -6.59
CA ASN A 16 -2.03 -0.02 -6.72
C ASN A 16 -1.61 0.20 -8.18
N TRP A 17 -1.52 -0.87 -8.97
CA TRP A 17 -1.27 -0.75 -10.41
C TRP A 17 -2.42 -0.05 -11.14
N LEU A 18 -3.67 -0.43 -10.84
CA LEU A 18 -4.86 0.16 -11.47
C LEU A 18 -4.97 1.67 -11.23
N VAL A 19 -4.61 2.13 -10.03
CA VAL A 19 -4.64 3.56 -9.66
C VAL A 19 -3.47 4.34 -10.28
N SER A 20 -2.28 3.75 -10.31
CA SER A 20 -1.07 4.44 -10.77
C SER A 20 -0.93 4.50 -12.28
N LEU A 21 -1.33 3.46 -13.01
CA LEU A 21 -1.19 3.35 -14.47
C LEU A 21 -1.76 4.55 -15.24
N PRO A 22 -3.01 5.01 -15.00
CA PRO A 22 -3.57 6.15 -15.72
C PRO A 22 -2.77 7.44 -15.52
N VAL A 23 -2.23 7.66 -14.31
CA VAL A 23 -1.44 8.85 -13.98
C VAL A 23 -0.05 8.77 -14.62
N LEU A 24 0.56 7.59 -14.65
CA LEU A 24 1.86 7.36 -15.28
C LEU A 24 1.82 7.53 -16.80
N LEU A 25 0.71 7.11 -17.43
CA LEU A 25 0.50 7.24 -18.87
C LEU A 25 0.10 8.67 -19.29
N ASN A 26 -0.33 9.51 -18.35
CA ASN A 26 -0.66 10.91 -18.63
C ASN A 26 0.56 11.82 -18.47
N ILE A 27 1.14 12.24 -19.59
CA ILE A 27 2.33 13.09 -19.63
C ILE A 27 2.08 14.46 -18.96
N ALA A 28 0.84 14.95 -18.89
CA ALA A 28 0.51 16.24 -18.29
C ALA A 28 0.17 16.18 -16.79
N ALA A 29 0.15 15.00 -16.17
CA ALA A 29 -0.22 14.87 -14.76
C ALA A 29 0.86 15.45 -13.82
N GLY A 30 0.44 16.24 -12.83
CA GLY A 30 1.33 16.80 -11.79
C GLY A 30 1.75 15.78 -10.72
N ASP A 31 0.98 14.72 -10.51
CA ASP A 31 1.13 13.81 -9.36
C ASP A 31 1.92 12.53 -9.66
N LYS A 32 2.85 12.60 -10.62
CA LYS A 32 3.60 11.43 -11.10
C LYS A 32 4.46 10.78 -10.02
N VAL A 33 5.01 11.55 -9.08
CA VAL A 33 5.83 11.01 -7.98
C VAL A 33 5.00 10.08 -7.10
N SER A 34 3.80 10.52 -6.70
CA SER A 34 2.86 9.71 -5.94
C SER A 34 2.43 8.48 -6.73
N ALA A 35 2.19 8.61 -8.04
CA ALA A 35 1.84 7.48 -8.90
C ALA A 35 2.98 6.43 -8.99
N VAL A 36 4.24 6.86 -9.11
CA VAL A 36 5.40 5.96 -9.10
C VAL A 36 5.51 5.24 -7.76
N LEU A 37 5.32 5.95 -6.63
CA LEU A 37 5.34 5.35 -5.30
C LEU A 37 4.24 4.29 -5.14
N VAL A 38 3.01 4.61 -5.57
CA VAL A 38 1.87 3.68 -5.53
C VAL A 38 2.15 2.45 -6.39
N ALA A 39 2.67 2.62 -7.61
CA ALA A 39 3.09 1.50 -8.47
C ALA A 39 4.19 0.64 -7.82
N GLY A 40 5.19 1.28 -7.20
CA GLY A 40 6.26 0.61 -6.46
C GLY A 40 5.75 -0.23 -5.30
N PHE A 41 4.77 0.28 -4.54
CA PHE A 41 4.08 -0.52 -3.53
C PHE A 41 3.33 -1.71 -4.14
N GLY A 42 2.77 -1.55 -5.35
CA GLY A 42 2.14 -2.65 -6.07
C GLY A 42 3.13 -3.81 -6.32
N VAL A 43 4.34 -3.49 -6.75
CA VAL A 43 5.43 -4.47 -6.92
C VAL A 43 5.82 -5.10 -5.57
N LEU A 44 6.00 -4.28 -4.53
CA LEU A 44 6.33 -4.76 -3.18
C LEU A 44 5.30 -5.79 -2.69
N TYR A 45 4.01 -5.52 -2.86
CA TYR A 45 2.95 -6.42 -2.39
C TYR A 45 2.87 -7.71 -3.20
N ALA A 46 3.12 -7.66 -4.51
CA ALA A 46 3.23 -8.86 -5.34
C ALA A 46 4.41 -9.75 -4.89
N LEU A 47 5.57 -9.13 -4.59
CA LEU A 47 6.73 -9.84 -4.06
C LEU A 47 6.40 -10.48 -2.70
N VAL A 48 5.81 -9.73 -1.76
CA VAL A 48 5.40 -10.28 -0.47
C VAL A 48 4.37 -11.38 -0.63
N ALA A 49 3.40 -11.24 -1.55
CA ALA A 49 2.38 -12.25 -1.81
C ALA A 49 2.98 -13.57 -2.32
N SER A 50 4.06 -13.49 -3.11
CA SER A 50 4.76 -14.65 -3.67
C SER A 50 5.62 -15.41 -2.65
N ASN A 51 6.18 -14.72 -1.64
CA ASN A 51 6.93 -15.36 -0.56
C ASN A 51 6.67 -14.71 0.81
N PRO A 52 5.45 -14.88 1.36
CA PRO A 52 5.03 -14.14 2.54
C PRO A 52 5.78 -14.57 3.80
N ALA A 53 6.27 -15.81 3.86
CA ALA A 53 7.00 -16.32 5.03
C ALA A 53 8.34 -15.60 5.24
N ARG A 54 8.99 -15.14 4.16
CA ARG A 54 10.27 -14.42 4.23
C ARG A 54 10.11 -12.91 4.15
N LEU A 55 9.14 -12.43 3.37
CA LEU A 55 9.05 -11.02 3.00
C LEU A 55 8.00 -10.24 3.80
N ALA A 56 7.24 -10.87 4.69
CA ALA A 56 6.26 -10.16 5.54
C ALA A 56 6.83 -8.92 6.25
N PRO A 57 8.06 -8.91 6.81
CA PRO A 57 8.61 -7.70 7.43
C PRO A 57 8.76 -6.52 6.46
N ALA A 58 8.89 -6.76 5.15
CA ALA A 58 8.97 -5.70 4.15
C ALA A 58 7.67 -4.88 4.02
N LEU A 59 6.54 -5.38 4.55
CA LEU A 59 5.29 -4.63 4.61
C LEU A 59 5.38 -3.38 5.49
N TRP A 60 6.35 -3.30 6.40
CA TRP A 60 6.62 -2.05 7.13
C TRP A 60 6.98 -0.89 6.21
N ALA A 61 7.66 -1.14 5.10
CA ALA A 61 7.91 -0.12 4.09
C ALA A 61 6.61 0.39 3.47
N GLY A 62 5.64 -0.50 3.24
CA GLY A 62 4.30 -0.15 2.79
C GLY A 62 3.53 0.68 3.83
N VAL A 63 3.59 0.29 5.11
CA VAL A 63 2.96 1.05 6.22
C VAL A 63 3.53 2.46 6.33
N VAL A 64 4.85 2.59 6.42
CA VAL A 64 5.53 3.89 6.53
C VAL A 64 5.23 4.77 5.30
N GLY A 65 5.32 4.19 4.11
CA GLY A 65 5.07 4.89 2.86
C GLY A 65 3.64 5.40 2.72
N LYS A 66 2.64 4.57 3.03
CA LYS A 66 1.22 4.96 2.97
C LYS A 66 0.85 5.99 4.03
N LEU A 67 1.37 5.85 5.26
CA LEU A 67 1.17 6.89 6.29
C LEU A 67 1.82 8.22 5.88
N GLY A 68 3.00 8.18 5.27
CA GLY A 68 3.66 9.36 4.71
C GLY A 68 2.81 10.05 3.65
N LEU A 69 2.22 9.30 2.72
CA LEU A 69 1.29 9.84 1.72
C LEU A 69 0.05 10.48 2.36
N VAL A 70 -0.52 9.86 3.39
CA VAL A 70 -1.67 10.41 4.13
C VAL A 70 -1.33 11.76 4.75
N VAL A 71 -0.21 11.85 5.46
CA VAL A 71 0.24 13.10 6.09
C VAL A 71 0.50 14.17 5.03
N LEU A 72 1.13 13.81 3.91
CA LEU A 72 1.50 14.77 2.87
C LEU A 72 0.30 15.28 2.07
N LEU A 73 -0.66 14.41 1.76
CA LEU A 73 -1.78 14.72 0.85
C LEU A 73 -3.05 15.18 1.57
N SER A 74 -3.21 14.87 2.87
CA SER A 74 -4.39 15.27 3.65
C SER A 74 -4.67 16.78 3.68
N PRO A 75 -3.67 17.70 3.79
CA PRO A 75 -3.95 19.13 3.77
C PRO A 75 -4.51 19.60 2.42
N SER A 76 -3.97 19.09 1.31
CA SER A 76 -4.42 19.40 -0.04
C SER A 76 -5.85 18.91 -0.31
N ILE A 77 -6.23 17.76 0.28
CA ILE A 77 -7.60 17.26 0.21
C ILE A 77 -8.53 18.16 1.01
N ALA A 78 -8.16 18.53 2.24
CA ALA A 78 -8.96 19.42 3.10
C ALA A 78 -9.12 20.82 2.48
N ALA A 79 -8.11 21.31 1.78
CA ALA A 79 -8.14 22.57 1.05
C ALA A 79 -8.91 22.49 -0.29
N GLY A 80 -9.32 21.31 -0.73
CA GLY A 80 -10.00 21.10 -2.02
C GLY A 80 -9.10 21.32 -3.24
N THR A 81 -7.78 21.35 -3.06
CA THR A 81 -6.79 21.58 -4.12
C THR A 81 -6.15 20.29 -4.65
N ALA A 82 -6.44 19.15 -4.02
CA ALA A 82 -5.95 17.86 -4.46
C ALA A 82 -6.56 17.44 -5.80
N ALA A 83 -5.79 16.69 -6.60
CA ALA A 83 -6.28 16.18 -7.87
C ALA A 83 -7.53 15.27 -7.69
N PRO A 84 -8.45 15.26 -8.68
CA PRO A 84 -9.62 14.39 -8.64
C PRO A 84 -9.23 12.93 -8.42
N GLY A 85 -9.86 12.27 -7.46
CA GLY A 85 -9.58 10.87 -7.11
C GLY A 85 -8.50 10.66 -6.05
N THR A 86 -7.80 11.70 -5.59
CA THR A 86 -6.80 11.57 -4.50
C THR A 86 -7.42 11.03 -3.21
N ALA A 87 -8.59 11.53 -2.80
CA ALA A 87 -9.26 11.12 -1.57
C ALA A 87 -9.63 9.62 -1.52
N PRO A 88 -10.30 9.02 -2.52
CA PRO A 88 -10.58 7.58 -2.50
C PRO A 88 -9.32 6.71 -2.58
N VAL A 89 -8.26 7.16 -3.27
CA VAL A 89 -6.97 6.46 -3.28
C VAL A 89 -6.36 6.43 -1.88
N LEU A 90 -6.36 7.58 -1.19
CA LEU A 90 -5.84 7.70 0.16
C LEU A 90 -6.64 6.88 1.18
N ALA A 91 -7.96 6.78 1.00
CA ALA A 91 -8.81 5.91 1.80
C ALA A 91 -8.47 4.42 1.60
N GLY A 92 -8.23 4.00 0.35
CA GLY A 92 -7.72 2.67 0.04
C GLY A 92 -6.36 2.40 0.69
N ASP A 93 -5.47 3.39 0.68
CA ASP A 93 -4.17 3.30 1.34
C ASP A 93 -4.28 3.09 2.85
N LEU A 94 -5.17 3.80 3.53
CA LEU A 94 -5.44 3.60 4.95
C LEU A 94 -5.97 2.20 5.24
N LEU A 95 -6.89 1.69 4.42
CA LEU A 95 -7.44 0.35 4.58
C LEU A 95 -6.36 -0.74 4.44
N PHE A 96 -5.49 -0.62 3.43
CA PHE A 96 -4.37 -1.55 3.26
C PHE A 96 -3.34 -1.42 4.38
N THR A 97 -3.09 -0.21 4.87
CA THR A 97 -2.19 0.02 6.01
C THR A 97 -2.70 -0.69 7.26
N ALA A 98 -3.99 -0.58 7.55
CA ALA A 98 -4.62 -1.30 8.66
C ALA A 98 -4.51 -2.83 8.48
N ALA A 99 -4.71 -3.33 7.26
CA ALA A 99 -4.56 -4.75 6.96
C ALA A 99 -3.11 -5.24 7.12
N PHE A 100 -2.11 -4.44 6.74
CA PHE A 100 -0.70 -4.77 6.97
C PHE A 100 -0.34 -4.78 8.44
N LEU A 101 -0.83 -3.81 9.21
CA LEU A 101 -0.64 -3.78 10.66
C LEU A 101 -1.27 -5.01 11.32
N ALA A 102 -2.48 -5.40 10.92
CA ALA A 102 -3.13 -6.61 11.41
C ALA A 102 -2.31 -7.88 11.10
N LEU A 103 -1.67 -7.93 9.93
CA LEU A 103 -0.81 -9.05 9.54
C LEU A 103 0.56 -9.04 10.27
N LEU A 104 1.15 -7.86 10.47
CA LEU A 104 2.44 -7.69 11.14
C LEU A 104 2.35 -7.87 12.66
N LEU A 105 1.23 -7.47 13.27
CA LEU A 105 0.99 -7.56 14.71
C LEU A 105 0.14 -8.79 15.09
N GLY A 106 -0.35 -9.54 14.10
CA GLY A 106 -1.22 -10.69 14.31
C GLY A 106 -0.54 -11.87 15.02
N PRO A 107 -1.32 -12.81 15.58
CA PRO A 107 -0.87 -13.83 16.55
C PRO A 107 0.20 -14.82 16.06
N GLY A 108 0.53 -14.82 14.76
CA GLY A 108 1.56 -15.69 14.18
C GLY A 108 3.01 -15.28 14.49
N ARG A 109 3.24 -14.11 15.10
CA ARG A 109 4.59 -13.60 15.38
C ARG A 109 5.16 -14.03 16.75
N ASN A 110 4.33 -14.50 17.68
CA ASN A 110 4.75 -14.87 19.05
C ASN A 110 5.23 -16.34 19.22
N ARG A 111 5.37 -17.11 18.13
CA ARG A 111 5.81 -18.51 18.21
C ARG A 111 7.29 -18.73 17.86
N GLY A 112 8.07 -17.65 17.78
CA GLY A 112 9.51 -17.68 17.51
C GLY A 112 10.41 -17.45 18.72
N GLU A 113 9.85 -17.12 19.89
CA GLU A 113 10.62 -16.82 21.11
C GLU A 113 10.49 -17.91 22.20
N MET A 114 9.88 -19.06 21.88
CA MET A 114 9.77 -20.22 22.77
C MET A 114 10.34 -21.49 22.13
N GLN A 115 11.55 -21.40 21.58
CA GLN A 115 12.38 -22.55 21.24
C GLN A 115 13.82 -22.31 21.70
#